data_AF-A0A2N2JI03-F1
#
_entry.id   AF-A0A2N2JI03-F1
#
_cell.length_a   1.000
_cell.length_b   1.000
_cell.length_c   1.000
_cell.angle_alpha   90.00
_cell.angle_beta   90.00
_cell.angle_gamma   90.00
#
_symmetry.space_group_name_H-M   'P 1'
#
loop_
_entity.id
_entity.type
_entity.pdbx_description
1 polymer ?
#
loop_
_entity_poly.entity_id
_entity_poly.type
_entity_poly.pdbx_seq_one_letter_code
_entity_poly.pdbx_strand_id
1 'polypeptide(L)'
;MQSRTEQRQTSGPSDRQAPETRTSAAPRGGAAGLRGASYADGERALSPEGKGFDAQASAMAPVQLEGDPKAEGGRRENHYLDPAVLTGDKGKETVKNKNWAGKGTLFANGVKATDVIQTNINDCYFVAVLSAIANSQPGYIKSIIREDGPGKYSVRFFEKSKDGASYAQVWIAVDSYLPTTVPAEGEGGEDQIRYGHSNEKDASGKREMWPSIMEKAYAKLKGNYSDIDWGNTTFAYEALFGTQGTKQVTSATDVGQEKVWKQVTEALDAGKPLVASTGSHVITVLRYSEAGGKKITVRDQAATKDGTESGETTYDLAAFNAKFTYVRTAKVDEVARHSEGIHLAGDWDTNYGPLSLVSQSANKFIGTYGGDSPGKLPYAFEGGDSMVGKWQGDDGDEGNFKFDIADKRKAFNGTWGSKGSDSDGGAWTGKRK
;
A
#
# COMPACT_ATOMS: atom_id res chain seq x y z
N MET A 1 -15.05 -76.48 31.10
CA MET A 1 -14.44 -75.16 31.40
C MET A 1 -15.57 -74.14 31.41
N GLN A 2 -15.88 -73.49 32.54
CA GLN A 2 -15.31 -72.19 33.00
C GLN A 2 -15.63 -71.04 32.01
N SER A 3 -16.35 -69.97 32.37
CA SER A 3 -16.88 -69.56 33.69
C SER A 3 -18.21 -68.79 33.58
N ARG A 4 -18.94 -68.66 34.69
CA ARG A 4 -20.28 -68.06 34.82
C ARG A 4 -20.19 -66.70 35.55
N THR A 5 -20.92 -65.68 35.09
CA THR A 5 -21.32 -64.51 35.90
C THR A 5 -22.71 -64.01 35.49
N GLU A 6 -23.50 -63.57 36.46
CA GLU A 6 -24.88 -63.06 36.37
C GLU A 6 -24.97 -61.86 37.34
N GLN A 7 -25.79 -60.80 37.22
CA GLN A 7 -26.93 -60.36 36.37
C GLN A 7 -26.88 -58.78 36.37
N ARG A 8 -27.76 -57.88 35.86
CA ARG A 8 -29.12 -57.80 35.27
C ARG A 8 -29.21 -56.49 34.42
N GLN A 9 -30.17 -56.25 33.49
CA GLN A 9 -31.47 -55.51 33.60
C GLN A 9 -31.45 -54.16 34.36
N THR A 10 -32.15 -53.06 33.99
CA THR A 10 -33.23 -52.73 32.98
C THR A 10 -33.01 -51.27 32.48
N SER A 11 -33.21 -50.81 31.22
CA SER A 11 -34.45 -50.60 30.40
C SER A 11 -35.57 -49.76 31.05
N GLY A 12 -36.37 -48.90 30.39
CA GLY A 12 -36.49 -48.48 28.97
C GLY A 12 -37.61 -47.40 28.78
N PRO A 13 -37.85 -46.84 27.56
CA PRO A 13 -38.62 -45.58 27.37
C PRO A 13 -40.01 -45.68 26.68
N SER A 14 -40.81 -44.59 26.74
CA SER A 14 -42.07 -44.31 26.00
C SER A 14 -42.62 -42.90 26.37
N ASP A 15 -43.45 -42.14 25.64
CA ASP A 15 -43.64 -41.82 24.21
C ASP A 15 -44.62 -40.60 24.08
N ARG A 16 -44.59 -39.84 22.97
CA ARG A 16 -45.62 -38.91 22.37
C ARG A 16 -46.54 -38.00 23.23
N GLN A 17 -46.56 -36.67 22.97
CA GLN A 17 -47.63 -35.90 22.24
C GLN A 17 -47.50 -34.35 22.33
N ALA A 18 -48.25 -33.61 21.48
CA ALA A 18 -48.45 -32.15 21.46
C ALA A 18 -49.94 -31.82 21.15
N PRO A 19 -50.47 -30.59 21.38
CA PRO A 19 -50.44 -29.52 20.35
C PRO A 19 -50.49 -28.04 20.88
N GLU A 20 -50.68 -27.07 19.97
CA GLU A 20 -50.73 -25.61 20.21
C GLU A 20 -52.12 -25.05 20.63
N THR A 21 -52.20 -23.79 21.13
CA THR A 21 -53.38 -22.91 20.88
C THR A 21 -53.19 -21.39 21.10
N ARG A 22 -53.33 -20.61 20.01
CA ARG A 22 -54.04 -19.31 19.84
C ARG A 22 -53.98 -18.15 20.88
N THR A 23 -53.35 -17.05 20.42
CA THR A 23 -53.86 -15.64 20.31
C THR A 23 -54.66 -14.94 21.44
N SER A 24 -54.22 -13.72 21.78
CA SER A 24 -55.07 -12.52 21.81
C SER A 24 -54.23 -11.27 21.46
N ALA A 25 -54.86 -10.11 21.22
CA ALA A 25 -54.20 -8.89 20.69
C ALA A 25 -54.53 -7.61 21.49
N ALA A 26 -53.72 -6.57 21.28
CA ALA A 26 -53.71 -5.32 22.04
C ALA A 26 -54.95 -4.41 21.86
N PRO A 27 -55.22 -3.52 22.83
CA PRO A 27 -55.97 -2.28 22.58
C PRO A 27 -55.07 -1.20 21.96
N ARG A 28 -55.61 -0.40 21.04
CA ARG A 28 -54.98 0.84 20.55
C ARG A 28 -55.57 2.06 21.26
N GLY A 29 -54.73 3.07 21.51
CA GLY A 29 -55.17 4.41 21.89
C GLY A 29 -54.21 5.46 21.36
N GLY A 30 -54.70 6.38 20.53
CA GLY A 30 -53.98 7.61 20.14
C GLY A 30 -54.50 8.82 20.94
N ALA A 31 -54.00 10.03 20.72
CA ALA A 31 -52.97 10.45 19.77
C ALA A 31 -52.33 11.80 20.17
N ALA A 32 -51.23 12.13 19.49
CA ALA A 32 -50.61 13.45 19.35
C ALA A 32 -49.96 14.11 20.60
N GLY A 33 -48.86 14.87 20.45
CA GLY A 33 -48.01 14.99 19.27
C GLY A 33 -47.20 16.29 19.21
N LEU A 34 -45.88 16.20 19.12
CA LEU A 34 -44.98 17.32 18.79
C LEU A 34 -43.99 16.90 17.68
N ARG A 35 -43.53 17.89 16.92
CA ARG A 35 -42.79 17.72 15.65
C ARG A 35 -41.28 17.88 15.85
N GLY A 36 -40.49 17.40 14.89
CA GLY A 36 -39.10 17.87 14.69
C GLY A 36 -37.99 16.85 14.87
N ALA A 37 -38.12 15.65 14.31
CA ALA A 37 -37.01 14.70 14.21
C ALA A 37 -36.29 14.82 12.86
N SER A 38 -34.99 15.13 12.88
CA SER A 38 -34.04 14.79 11.81
C SER A 38 -32.58 14.91 12.30
N TYR A 39 -32.21 14.10 13.28
CA TYR A 39 -30.81 13.68 13.37
C TYR A 39 -30.64 12.51 12.41
N ALA A 40 -29.73 12.62 11.44
CA ALA A 40 -29.45 11.56 10.49
C ALA A 40 -28.40 10.61 11.08
N ASP A 41 -28.66 9.30 11.02
CA ASP A 41 -27.66 8.29 11.33
C ASP A 41 -26.50 8.37 10.32
N GLY A 42 -25.28 8.51 10.84
CA GLY A 42 -24.06 8.72 10.05
C GLY A 42 -23.04 7.63 10.32
N GLU A 43 -23.23 6.44 9.75
CA GLU A 43 -22.08 5.55 9.55
C GLU A 43 -21.11 6.22 8.59
N ARG A 44 -19.98 6.73 9.10
CA ARG A 44 -18.96 7.41 8.28
C ARG A 44 -18.10 6.41 7.51
N ALA A 45 -18.76 5.56 6.73
CA ALA A 45 -18.15 4.96 5.55
C ALA A 45 -17.62 6.08 4.63
N LEU A 46 -16.54 5.80 3.91
CA LEU A 46 -16.01 6.74 2.92
C LEU A 46 -17.04 6.90 1.81
N SER A 47 -17.60 8.10 1.66
CA SER A 47 -18.60 8.41 0.63
C SER A 47 -18.01 8.15 -0.77
N PRO A 48 -18.71 7.39 -1.66
CA PRO A 48 -18.26 7.20 -3.04
C PRO A 48 -18.15 8.50 -3.85
N GLU A 49 -18.80 9.57 -3.40
CA GLU A 49 -18.84 10.89 -4.08
C GLU A 49 -18.08 11.98 -3.31
N GLY A 50 -16.87 11.65 -2.82
CA GLY A 50 -15.88 12.67 -2.47
C GLY A 50 -15.36 13.39 -3.73
N LYS A 51 -15.43 14.73 -3.77
CA LYS A 51 -15.05 15.50 -4.97
C LYS A 51 -13.56 15.40 -5.29
N GLY A 52 -13.22 14.60 -6.30
CA GLY A 52 -12.07 14.76 -7.20
C GLY A 52 -10.68 14.81 -6.56
N PHE A 53 -10.07 13.64 -6.33
CA PHE A 53 -8.67 13.50 -5.92
C PHE A 53 -7.90 12.47 -6.77
N ASP A 54 -7.91 12.66 -8.10
CA ASP A 54 -7.01 11.96 -9.05
C ASP A 54 -5.58 12.55 -9.07
N ALA A 55 -5.14 13.16 -7.96
CA ALA A 55 -3.88 13.89 -7.86
C ALA A 55 -2.90 13.23 -6.88
N GLN A 56 -1.60 13.40 -7.16
CA GLN A 56 -0.48 13.06 -6.27
C GLN A 56 -0.16 11.55 -6.11
N ALA A 57 0.21 10.90 -7.21
CA ALA A 57 0.96 9.64 -7.18
C ALA A 57 2.20 9.68 -8.10
N SER A 58 3.34 9.21 -7.57
CA SER A 58 4.41 8.50 -8.28
C SER A 58 5.46 9.23 -9.15
N ALA A 59 6.69 9.34 -8.61
CA ALA A 59 7.87 8.52 -8.95
C ALA A 59 8.92 8.70 -7.81
N MET A 60 10.21 8.34 -7.86
CA MET A 60 11.23 8.51 -8.93
C MET A 60 11.55 7.24 -9.76
N ALA A 61 12.54 7.34 -10.68
CA ALA A 61 12.97 6.31 -11.63
C ALA A 61 14.52 6.05 -11.56
N PRO A 62 15.14 5.16 -12.38
CA PRO A 62 16.50 4.65 -12.15
C PRO A 62 17.62 5.30 -13.00
N VAL A 63 18.85 5.20 -12.46
CA VAL A 63 20.17 5.22 -13.12
C VAL A 63 21.01 4.20 -12.29
N GLN A 64 21.89 3.33 -12.81
CA GLN A 64 22.87 3.45 -13.89
C GLN A 64 23.04 2.14 -14.70
N LEU A 65 23.61 2.22 -15.90
CA LEU A 65 24.00 1.09 -16.76
C LEU A 65 25.45 1.25 -17.23
N GLU A 66 26.15 0.11 -17.36
CA GLU A 66 27.53 -0.12 -17.84
C GLU A 66 28.48 1.09 -17.98
N GLY A 67 29.42 1.24 -17.04
CA GLY A 67 30.57 2.14 -17.22
C GLY A 67 31.39 2.57 -15.99
N ASP A 68 31.12 2.05 -14.79
CA ASP A 68 31.70 2.62 -13.57
C ASP A 68 33.17 2.23 -13.27
N PRO A 69 33.98 3.16 -12.73
CA PRO A 69 35.34 2.88 -12.30
C PRO A 69 35.39 2.07 -11.00
N LYS A 70 36.52 1.39 -10.76
CA LYS A 70 36.75 0.61 -9.53
C LYS A 70 36.67 1.48 -8.27
N ALA A 71 35.58 1.33 -7.52
CA ALA A 71 35.49 1.83 -6.15
C ALA A 71 36.30 0.94 -5.21
N GLU A 72 37.51 1.36 -4.85
CA GLU A 72 38.24 0.76 -3.73
C GLU A 72 37.47 0.97 -2.42
N GLY A 73 37.38 -0.05 -1.56
CA GLY A 73 36.81 0.10 -0.20
C GLY A 73 35.47 -0.58 0.11
N GLY A 74 35.21 -1.78 -0.44
CA GLY A 74 34.48 -2.82 0.30
C GLY A 74 33.03 -2.53 0.72
N ARG A 75 32.13 -2.34 -0.25
CA ARG A 75 30.69 -2.66 -0.09
C ARG A 75 30.30 -3.68 -1.17
N ARG A 76 29.29 -4.52 -0.87
CA ARG A 76 28.92 -5.67 -1.72
C ARG A 76 28.28 -5.21 -3.03
N GLU A 77 28.70 -5.81 -4.14
CA GLU A 77 28.12 -5.59 -5.47
C GLU A 77 26.67 -6.09 -5.48
N ASN A 78 25.71 -5.18 -5.72
CA ASN A 78 24.31 -5.36 -5.35
C ASN A 78 23.44 -5.91 -6.51
N HIS A 79 23.94 -6.93 -7.20
CA HIS A 79 23.21 -7.59 -8.30
C HIS A 79 21.97 -8.36 -7.78
N TYR A 80 21.21 -8.97 -8.70
CA TYR A 80 19.93 -9.63 -8.43
C TYR A 80 20.09 -11.01 -7.72
N LEU A 81 20.82 -11.04 -6.61
CA LEU A 81 20.73 -12.13 -5.64
C LEU A 81 19.39 -12.02 -4.92
N ASP A 82 18.67 -13.14 -4.87
CA ASP A 82 17.40 -13.26 -4.16
C ASP A 82 17.62 -13.46 -2.65
N PRO A 83 16.78 -12.87 -1.79
CA PRO A 83 16.79 -13.16 -0.36
C PRO A 83 16.47 -14.64 -0.13
N ALA A 84 17.25 -15.33 0.71
CA ALA A 84 17.00 -16.75 0.96
C ALA A 84 15.64 -16.96 1.64
N VAL A 85 14.93 -18.01 1.22
CA VAL A 85 13.66 -18.46 1.84
C VAL A 85 13.85 -18.80 3.32
N LEU A 86 12.74 -18.84 4.07
CA LEU A 86 12.75 -19.25 5.48
C LEU A 86 13.41 -20.62 5.65
N THR A 87 14.13 -20.81 6.75
CA THR A 87 14.84 -22.08 7.03
C THR A 87 13.89 -23.28 7.05
N GLY A 88 12.64 -23.10 7.48
CA GLY A 88 11.60 -24.14 7.44
C GLY A 88 11.08 -24.48 6.02
N ASP A 89 11.45 -23.73 4.99
CA ASP A 89 11.09 -23.99 3.58
C ASP A 89 12.29 -24.41 2.71
N LYS A 90 13.53 -24.27 3.20
CA LYS A 90 14.75 -24.68 2.48
C LYS A 90 14.71 -26.18 2.18
N GLY A 91 14.88 -26.54 0.90
CA GLY A 91 14.90 -27.93 0.45
C GLY A 91 13.53 -28.62 0.32
N LYS A 92 12.40 -27.94 0.61
CA LYS A 92 11.07 -28.50 0.33
C LYS A 92 10.86 -28.68 -1.17
N GLU A 93 10.42 -29.86 -1.58
CA GLU A 93 10.10 -30.11 -2.99
C GLU A 93 8.93 -29.24 -3.47
N THR A 94 7.94 -29.00 -2.61
CA THR A 94 6.77 -28.15 -2.87
C THR A 94 7.03 -26.64 -2.78
N VAL A 95 8.26 -26.19 -2.51
CA VAL A 95 8.61 -24.75 -2.54
C VAL A 95 9.69 -24.51 -3.61
N LYS A 96 9.32 -23.84 -4.70
CA LYS A 96 10.23 -23.49 -5.80
C LYS A 96 10.34 -21.98 -5.93
N ASN A 97 11.49 -21.48 -6.38
CA ASN A 97 11.60 -20.11 -6.85
C ASN A 97 11.09 -20.05 -8.30
N LYS A 98 9.91 -19.46 -8.54
CA LYS A 98 9.26 -19.41 -9.86
C LYS A 98 9.30 -18.00 -10.42
N ASN A 99 9.59 -17.85 -11.70
CA ASN A 99 9.48 -16.56 -12.38
C ASN A 99 8.01 -16.23 -12.69
N TRP A 100 7.54 -15.08 -12.23
CA TRP A 100 6.21 -14.54 -12.47
C TRP A 100 6.15 -13.52 -13.62
N ALA A 101 7.25 -13.28 -14.35
CA ALA A 101 7.27 -12.47 -15.56
C ALA A 101 6.21 -12.97 -16.57
N GLY A 102 5.32 -12.09 -17.01
CA GLY A 102 4.20 -12.43 -17.91
C GLY A 102 3.01 -13.13 -17.25
N LYS A 103 3.21 -13.85 -16.12
CA LYS A 103 2.13 -14.41 -15.28
C LYS A 103 1.49 -13.38 -14.34
N GLY A 104 2.22 -12.30 -14.02
CA GLY A 104 1.77 -11.24 -13.13
C GLY A 104 1.71 -9.86 -13.80
N THR A 105 0.95 -8.96 -13.17
CA THR A 105 0.99 -7.50 -13.38
C THR A 105 1.38 -6.83 -12.07
N LEU A 106 2.06 -5.68 -12.08
CA LEU A 106 2.44 -5.04 -10.83
C LEU A 106 1.21 -4.63 -10.00
N PHE A 107 0.22 -4.02 -10.65
CA PHE A 107 -1.04 -3.58 -10.06
C PHE A 107 -2.23 -4.15 -10.85
N ALA A 108 -3.29 -4.60 -10.16
CA ALA A 108 -4.54 -5.05 -10.77
C ALA A 108 -5.73 -4.33 -10.11
N ASN A 109 -6.57 -3.69 -10.91
CA ASN A 109 -7.82 -3.06 -10.46
C ASN A 109 -7.66 -1.96 -9.37
N GLY A 110 -6.44 -1.52 -9.05
CA GLY A 110 -6.16 -0.45 -8.09
C GLY A 110 -4.85 -0.66 -7.32
N VAL A 111 -4.88 -0.21 -6.06
CA VAL A 111 -4.07 -0.66 -4.91
C VAL A 111 -5.03 -0.56 -3.74
N LYS A 112 -5.26 -1.64 -2.99
CA LYS A 112 -6.30 -1.76 -1.95
C LYS A 112 -5.73 -2.48 -0.73
N ALA A 113 -6.31 -2.23 0.45
CA ALA A 113 -5.90 -2.91 1.68
C ALA A 113 -6.05 -4.44 1.60
N THR A 114 -7.03 -4.93 0.83
CA THR A 114 -7.32 -6.35 0.59
C THR A 114 -6.22 -7.11 -0.15
N ASP A 115 -5.44 -6.41 -0.98
CA ASP A 115 -4.38 -7.01 -1.81
C ASP A 115 -3.26 -7.60 -0.96
N VAL A 116 -3.13 -7.17 0.29
CA VAL A 116 -2.09 -7.65 1.20
C VAL A 116 -2.63 -8.84 1.99
N ILE A 117 -2.26 -10.06 1.59
CA ILE A 117 -2.49 -11.30 2.33
C ILE A 117 -1.16 -11.73 2.94
N GLN A 118 -1.11 -11.91 4.26
CA GLN A 118 0.04 -12.48 4.99
C GLN A 118 -0.15 -13.99 5.15
N THR A 119 0.88 -14.77 4.84
CA THR A 119 0.81 -16.24 4.90
C THR A 119 1.95 -16.87 5.71
N ASN A 120 2.94 -17.49 5.07
CA ASN A 120 3.87 -18.40 5.73
C ASN A 120 5.10 -17.72 6.35
N ILE A 121 4.93 -16.52 6.91
CA ILE A 121 5.97 -15.68 7.52
C ILE A 121 5.33 -14.76 8.58
N ASN A 122 6.01 -14.47 9.70
CA ASN A 122 5.42 -13.68 10.80
C ASN A 122 5.77 -12.18 10.72
N ASP A 123 5.94 -11.65 9.50
CA ASP A 123 6.33 -10.26 9.20
C ASP A 123 5.21 -9.21 9.41
N CYS A 124 4.11 -9.58 10.09
CA CYS A 124 2.88 -8.79 10.30
C CYS A 124 3.08 -7.28 10.50
N TYR A 125 4.13 -6.89 11.21
CA TYR A 125 4.53 -5.52 11.49
C TYR A 125 4.88 -4.66 10.25
N PHE A 126 5.15 -5.30 9.11
CA PHE A 126 5.46 -4.69 7.82
C PHE A 126 4.25 -4.74 6.87
N VAL A 127 3.69 -5.92 6.61
CA VAL A 127 2.50 -6.09 5.76
C VAL A 127 1.25 -5.35 6.29
N ALA A 128 1.03 -5.24 7.60
CA ALA A 128 -0.05 -4.40 8.13
C ALA A 128 0.15 -2.91 7.79
N VAL A 129 1.40 -2.45 7.65
CA VAL A 129 1.72 -1.07 7.26
C VAL A 129 1.53 -0.89 5.76
N LEU A 130 1.89 -1.88 4.93
CA LEU A 130 1.56 -1.87 3.49
C LEU A 130 0.04 -1.80 3.27
N SER A 131 -0.74 -2.61 4.00
CA SER A 131 -2.20 -2.60 3.98
C SER A 131 -2.77 -1.25 4.46
N ALA A 132 -2.20 -0.65 5.51
CA ALA A 132 -2.57 0.70 5.96
C ALA A 132 -2.21 1.81 4.97
N ILE A 133 -1.13 1.67 4.20
CA ILE A 133 -0.80 2.57 3.09
C ILE A 133 -1.80 2.36 1.95
N ALA A 134 -2.12 1.13 1.57
CA ALA A 134 -3.07 0.84 0.50
C ALA A 134 -4.50 1.31 0.84
N ASN A 135 -4.89 1.32 2.12
CA ASN A 135 -6.14 1.92 2.60
C ASN A 135 -6.17 3.45 2.45
N SER A 136 -5.12 4.14 2.90
CA SER A 136 -5.18 5.59 3.13
C SER A 136 -4.40 6.43 2.11
N GLN A 137 -3.40 5.86 1.45
CA GLN A 137 -2.50 6.48 0.46
C GLN A 137 -2.05 5.48 -0.63
N PRO A 138 -2.95 4.87 -1.42
CA PRO A 138 -2.58 3.91 -2.47
C PRO A 138 -1.60 4.48 -3.51
N GLY A 139 -1.61 5.80 -3.72
CA GLY A 139 -0.63 6.52 -4.55
C GLY A 139 0.83 6.45 -4.03
N TYR A 140 1.04 6.15 -2.74
CA TYR A 140 2.38 5.99 -2.16
C TYR A 140 3.00 4.64 -2.51
N ILE A 141 2.23 3.54 -2.50
CA ILE A 141 2.72 2.25 -3.04
C ILE A 141 3.13 2.43 -4.51
N LYS A 142 2.29 3.12 -5.30
CA LYS A 142 2.61 3.46 -6.69
C LYS A 142 3.83 4.37 -6.85
N SER A 143 4.27 5.12 -5.82
CA SER A 143 5.45 6.00 -5.90
C SER A 143 6.76 5.35 -5.49
N ILE A 144 6.70 4.30 -4.66
CA ILE A 144 7.89 3.60 -4.14
C ILE A 144 8.26 2.35 -4.93
N ILE A 145 7.45 1.89 -5.89
CA ILE A 145 7.80 0.76 -6.77
C ILE A 145 8.00 1.23 -8.21
N ARG A 146 9.06 0.75 -8.86
CA ARG A 146 9.35 0.94 -10.29
C ARG A 146 9.18 -0.35 -11.07
N GLU A 147 8.79 -0.24 -12.34
CA GLU A 147 9.05 -1.28 -13.34
C GLU A 147 10.31 -0.88 -14.13
N ASP A 148 11.46 -1.49 -13.82
CA ASP A 148 12.71 -1.23 -14.53
C ASP A 148 12.84 -2.12 -15.81
N GLY A 149 11.89 -3.05 -16.01
CA GLY A 149 11.77 -3.88 -17.20
C GLY A 149 10.79 -5.06 -17.00
N PRO A 150 10.60 -5.93 -18.01
CA PRO A 150 9.75 -7.12 -17.87
C PRO A 150 10.21 -8.01 -16.71
N GLY A 151 9.43 -8.05 -15.63
CA GLY A 151 9.77 -8.80 -14.42
C GLY A 151 10.93 -8.21 -13.61
N LYS A 152 11.30 -6.94 -13.78
CA LYS A 152 12.35 -6.25 -13.00
C LYS A 152 11.79 -5.02 -12.32
N TYR A 153 12.10 -4.85 -11.04
CA TYR A 153 11.55 -3.80 -10.20
C TYR A 153 12.60 -3.22 -9.24
N SER A 154 12.40 -1.96 -8.86
CA SER A 154 13.11 -1.33 -7.74
C SER A 154 12.09 -0.85 -6.72
N VAL A 155 12.37 -1.08 -5.44
CA VAL A 155 11.53 -0.56 -4.35
C VAL A 155 12.33 0.45 -3.52
N ARG A 156 11.73 1.62 -3.25
CA ARG A 156 12.32 2.65 -2.40
C ARG A 156 12.05 2.36 -0.93
N PHE A 157 13.11 2.35 -0.15
CA PHE A 157 13.08 2.36 1.32
C PHE A 157 13.93 3.50 1.86
N PHE A 158 14.03 3.57 3.18
CA PHE A 158 14.93 4.41 3.93
C PHE A 158 15.82 3.54 4.83
N GLU A 159 17.13 3.75 4.79
CA GLU A 159 18.07 3.23 5.80
C GLU A 159 18.41 4.32 6.82
N LYS A 160 18.54 3.92 8.09
CA LYS A 160 18.96 4.83 9.16
C LYS A 160 20.46 5.11 9.04
N SER A 161 20.88 6.37 9.18
CA SER A 161 22.30 6.73 9.13
C SER A 161 23.08 6.08 10.30
N LYS A 162 24.40 5.90 10.12
CA LYS A 162 25.27 5.18 11.09
C LYS A 162 25.32 5.83 12.49
N ASP A 163 25.05 7.13 12.57
CA ASP A 163 24.94 7.91 13.80
C ASP A 163 23.53 7.84 14.45
N GLY A 164 22.56 7.21 13.78
CA GLY A 164 21.17 7.13 14.20
C GLY A 164 20.34 8.41 14.03
N ALA A 165 20.94 9.49 13.53
CA ALA A 165 20.36 10.84 13.56
C ALA A 165 19.45 11.18 12.36
N SER A 166 19.55 10.43 11.25
CA SER A 166 18.84 10.71 10.00
C SER A 166 18.47 9.42 9.26
N TYR A 167 17.82 9.56 8.11
CA TYR A 167 17.52 8.44 7.21
C TYR A 167 17.89 8.83 5.77
N ALA A 168 18.61 7.95 5.09
CA ALA A 168 18.95 8.08 3.68
C ALA A 168 18.01 7.19 2.84
N GLN A 169 17.56 7.66 1.68
CA GLN A 169 16.79 6.82 0.77
C GLN A 169 17.68 5.80 0.07
N VAL A 170 17.14 4.60 -0.13
CA VAL A 170 17.79 3.52 -0.89
C VAL A 170 16.78 2.89 -1.84
N TRP A 171 17.27 2.46 -3.00
CA TRP A 171 16.48 1.75 -4.01
C TRP A 171 16.97 0.31 -4.11
N ILE A 172 16.09 -0.65 -3.80
CA ILE A 172 16.41 -2.07 -3.74
C ILE A 172 15.88 -2.78 -4.99
N ALA A 173 16.80 -3.19 -5.86
CA ALA A 173 16.49 -3.90 -7.10
C ALA A 173 16.20 -5.39 -6.86
N VAL A 174 15.05 -5.84 -7.37
CA VAL A 174 14.53 -7.21 -7.33
C VAL A 174 13.91 -7.58 -8.68
N ASP A 175 13.67 -8.87 -8.89
CA ASP A 175 12.94 -9.37 -10.06
C ASP A 175 11.71 -10.20 -9.65
N SER A 176 10.96 -10.69 -10.64
CA SER A 176 9.76 -11.52 -10.47
C SER A 176 10.02 -12.99 -10.14
N TYR A 177 11.24 -13.42 -9.82
CA TYR A 177 11.44 -14.73 -9.19
C TYR A 177 10.94 -14.69 -7.75
N LEU A 178 9.90 -15.45 -7.44
CA LEU A 178 9.31 -15.47 -6.09
C LEU A 178 9.29 -16.88 -5.53
N PRO A 179 9.58 -17.04 -4.22
CA PRO A 179 9.24 -18.24 -3.48
C PRO A 179 7.76 -18.56 -3.70
N THR A 180 7.49 -19.76 -4.22
CA THR A 180 6.18 -20.17 -4.71
C THR A 180 5.92 -21.59 -4.21
N THR A 181 4.80 -21.78 -3.51
CA THR A 181 4.24 -23.11 -3.26
C THR A 181 3.76 -23.68 -4.59
N VAL A 182 4.23 -24.87 -4.93
CA VAL A 182 3.78 -25.65 -6.08
C VAL A 182 2.99 -26.87 -5.57
N PRO A 183 1.96 -27.35 -6.29
CA PRO A 183 1.35 -28.66 -6.01
C PRO A 183 2.39 -29.78 -6.00
N ALA A 184 2.13 -30.86 -5.25
CA ALA A 184 2.97 -32.06 -5.35
C ALA A 184 2.79 -32.74 -6.72
N GLU A 185 3.74 -33.57 -7.13
CA GLU A 185 3.65 -34.27 -8.41
C GLU A 185 2.47 -35.24 -8.43
N GLY A 186 1.53 -35.04 -9.36
CA GLY A 186 0.26 -35.76 -9.44
C GLY A 186 -0.91 -35.10 -8.71
N GLU A 187 -0.69 -34.06 -7.91
CA GLU A 187 -1.76 -33.26 -7.30
C GLU A 187 -2.15 -32.07 -8.19
N GLY A 188 -3.45 -31.75 -8.24
CA GLY A 188 -3.97 -30.61 -8.99
C GLY A 188 -3.96 -29.30 -8.18
N GLY A 189 -3.58 -28.19 -8.80
CA GLY A 189 -3.64 -26.84 -8.21
C GLY A 189 -2.98 -25.77 -9.07
N GLU A 190 -3.05 -24.50 -8.65
CA GLU A 190 -2.27 -23.39 -9.23
C GLU A 190 -0.93 -23.19 -8.48
N ASP A 191 0.07 -22.61 -9.15
CA ASP A 191 1.24 -21.99 -8.48
C ASP A 191 0.76 -20.86 -7.54
N GLN A 192 1.10 -20.89 -6.25
CA GLN A 192 0.73 -19.85 -5.27
C GLN A 192 1.98 -19.21 -4.65
N ILE A 193 2.05 -17.88 -4.59
CA ILE A 193 3.18 -17.17 -3.96
C ILE A 193 3.25 -17.54 -2.47
N ARG A 194 4.46 -17.87 -2.00
CA ARG A 194 4.70 -18.55 -0.71
C ARG A 194 4.50 -17.66 0.52
N TYR A 195 4.84 -16.39 0.38
CA TYR A 195 4.80 -15.38 1.43
C TYR A 195 3.77 -14.29 1.04
N GLY A 196 3.94 -13.04 1.44
CA GLY A 196 2.98 -11.95 1.22
C GLY A 196 2.57 -11.78 -0.25
N HIS A 197 1.27 -11.75 -0.54
CA HIS A 197 0.76 -11.69 -1.92
C HIS A 197 -0.67 -11.14 -2.02
N SER A 198 -1.09 -10.85 -3.25
CA SER A 198 -2.48 -10.60 -3.63
C SER A 198 -3.09 -11.83 -4.32
N ASN A 199 -4.39 -12.02 -4.12
CA ASN A 199 -5.21 -12.97 -4.88
C ASN A 199 -6.01 -12.29 -6.01
N GLU A 200 -5.91 -10.97 -6.16
CA GLU A 200 -6.44 -10.26 -7.31
C GLU A 200 -5.77 -10.72 -8.62
N LYS A 201 -6.58 -10.79 -9.68
CA LYS A 201 -6.14 -11.02 -11.05
C LYS A 201 -6.64 -9.87 -11.92
N ASP A 202 -5.85 -9.44 -12.90
CA ASP A 202 -6.27 -8.47 -13.91
C ASP A 202 -7.26 -9.08 -14.92
N ALA A 203 -7.81 -8.26 -15.82
CA ALA A 203 -8.72 -8.70 -16.86
C ALA A 203 -8.10 -9.72 -17.87
N SER A 204 -6.78 -9.94 -17.84
CA SER A 204 -6.07 -10.99 -18.58
C SER A 204 -5.73 -12.23 -17.74
N GLY A 205 -6.22 -12.29 -16.49
CA GLY A 205 -6.01 -13.39 -15.55
C GLY A 205 -4.66 -13.35 -14.82
N LYS A 206 -3.85 -12.31 -15.00
CA LYS A 206 -2.53 -12.20 -14.36
C LYS A 206 -2.65 -11.77 -12.91
N ARG A 207 -1.92 -12.44 -12.03
CA ARG A 207 -1.89 -12.12 -10.60
C ARG A 207 -1.30 -10.74 -10.34
N GLU A 208 -1.83 -10.03 -9.36
CA GLU A 208 -1.22 -8.81 -8.85
C GLU A 208 0.02 -9.07 -7.99
N MET A 209 1.10 -8.33 -8.26
CA MET A 209 2.43 -8.63 -7.72
C MET A 209 2.92 -7.62 -6.67
N TRP A 210 2.33 -6.42 -6.53
CA TRP A 210 2.89 -5.36 -5.69
C TRP A 210 3.20 -5.76 -4.23
N PRO A 211 2.38 -6.55 -3.50
CA PRO A 211 2.69 -6.91 -2.12
C PRO A 211 3.94 -7.80 -2.04
N SER A 212 4.05 -8.77 -2.95
CA SER A 212 5.18 -9.70 -3.03
C SER A 212 6.48 -9.02 -3.46
N ILE A 213 6.40 -8.00 -4.33
CA ILE A 213 7.55 -7.19 -4.72
C ILE A 213 8.02 -6.29 -3.56
N MET A 214 7.09 -5.67 -2.82
CA MET A 214 7.41 -4.92 -1.60
C MET A 214 8.08 -5.81 -0.55
N GLU A 215 7.52 -6.98 -0.28
CA GLU A 215 8.03 -7.94 0.70
C GLU A 215 9.38 -8.53 0.29
N LYS A 216 9.55 -8.98 -0.97
CA LYS A 216 10.84 -9.48 -1.49
C LYS A 216 11.94 -8.41 -1.38
N ALA A 217 11.62 -7.16 -1.72
CA ALA A 217 12.60 -6.07 -1.62
C ALA A 217 12.91 -5.68 -0.17
N TYR A 218 11.94 -5.77 0.75
CA TYR A 218 12.18 -5.58 2.18
C TYR A 218 13.02 -6.72 2.77
N ALA A 219 12.73 -7.98 2.41
CA ALA A 219 13.55 -9.13 2.76
C ALA A 219 15.00 -8.95 2.26
N LYS A 220 15.21 -8.47 1.02
CA LYS A 220 16.55 -8.16 0.48
C LYS A 220 17.25 -6.99 1.20
N LEU A 221 16.52 -5.94 1.60
CA LEU A 221 17.03 -4.84 2.41
C LEU A 221 17.54 -5.33 3.78
N LYS A 222 16.81 -6.24 4.41
CA LYS A 222 17.09 -6.76 5.75
C LYS A 222 18.09 -7.93 5.74
N GLY A 223 18.22 -8.62 4.60
CA GLY A 223 19.15 -9.71 4.34
C GLY A 223 18.44 -10.83 3.56
N ASN A 224 17.54 -11.53 4.25
CA ASN A 224 16.79 -12.69 3.78
C ASN A 224 15.35 -12.66 4.34
N TYR A 225 14.50 -13.58 3.90
CA TYR A 225 13.17 -13.75 4.51
C TYR A 225 13.25 -14.10 6.01
N SER A 226 14.28 -14.85 6.43
CA SER A 226 14.51 -15.14 7.86
C SER A 226 14.79 -13.89 8.71
N ASP A 227 15.22 -12.80 8.08
CA ASP A 227 15.62 -11.57 8.75
C ASP A 227 14.44 -10.57 8.84
N ILE A 228 13.26 -10.96 8.33
CA ILE A 228 11.97 -10.25 8.51
C ILE A 228 10.88 -11.11 9.16
N ASP A 229 11.11 -12.42 9.36
CA ASP A 229 10.15 -13.38 9.94
C ASP A 229 9.67 -13.01 11.36
N TRP A 230 10.34 -12.07 12.04
CA TRP A 230 9.79 -11.34 13.19
C TRP A 230 10.26 -9.89 13.16
N GLY A 231 9.55 -8.98 13.84
CA GLY A 231 10.00 -7.60 13.96
C GLY A 231 9.04 -6.68 14.71
N ASN A 232 9.20 -5.37 14.48
CA ASN A 232 8.51 -4.32 15.23
C ASN A 232 8.02 -3.24 14.27
N THR A 233 6.83 -2.69 14.50
CA THR A 233 6.26 -1.60 13.68
C THR A 233 7.24 -0.45 13.47
N THR A 234 8.08 -0.14 14.47
CA THR A 234 9.13 0.87 14.34
C THR A 234 10.00 0.66 13.11
N PHE A 235 10.43 -0.57 12.81
CA PHE A 235 11.31 -0.86 11.66
C PHE A 235 10.59 -0.73 10.32
N ALA A 236 9.31 -1.10 10.24
CA ALA A 236 8.52 -0.92 9.02
C ALA A 236 8.25 0.57 8.75
N TYR A 237 7.93 1.35 9.79
CA TYR A 237 7.74 2.79 9.66
C TYR A 237 9.06 3.51 9.33
N GLU A 238 10.18 3.13 9.96
CA GLU A 238 11.52 3.64 9.62
C GLU A 238 11.86 3.32 8.16
N ALA A 239 11.67 2.08 7.70
CA ALA A 239 12.01 1.67 6.34
C ALA A 239 11.10 2.26 5.25
N LEU A 240 9.79 2.39 5.50
CA LEU A 240 8.83 2.89 4.52
C LEU A 240 8.78 4.42 4.48
N PHE A 241 8.90 5.11 5.63
CA PHE A 241 8.68 6.55 5.73
C PHE A 241 9.89 7.37 6.19
N GLY A 242 11.00 6.75 6.61
CA GLY A 242 12.16 7.48 7.16
C GLY A 242 11.86 8.13 8.52
N THR A 243 10.91 7.58 9.26
CA THR A 243 10.49 8.10 10.57
C THR A 243 9.79 7.00 11.38
N GLN A 244 9.94 7.01 12.71
CA GLN A 244 9.29 6.00 13.56
C GLN A 244 7.77 6.16 13.63
N GLY A 245 7.20 7.27 13.17
CA GLY A 245 5.78 7.59 13.34
C GLY A 245 5.40 7.89 14.80
N THR A 246 4.12 8.15 15.04
CA THR A 246 3.59 8.48 16.38
C THR A 246 2.87 7.28 16.98
N LYS A 247 3.30 6.82 18.17
CA LYS A 247 2.70 5.71 18.93
C LYS A 247 1.82 6.26 20.07
N GLN A 248 0.56 5.84 20.13
CA GLN A 248 -0.32 6.05 21.29
C GLN A 248 -0.63 4.68 21.92
N VAL A 249 -0.32 4.53 23.20
CA VAL A 249 -0.63 3.33 24.01
C VAL A 249 -2.13 3.33 24.34
N THR A 250 -2.78 2.18 24.27
CA THR A 250 -4.20 2.03 24.64
C THR A 250 -4.40 2.06 26.15
N SER A 251 -5.63 2.35 26.59
CA SER A 251 -5.98 2.30 28.01
C SER A 251 -7.49 2.18 28.18
N ALA A 252 -7.91 1.41 29.18
CA ALA A 252 -9.33 1.26 29.54
C ALA A 252 -9.92 2.51 30.21
N THR A 253 -9.10 3.44 30.71
CA THR A 253 -9.59 4.70 31.31
C THR A 253 -10.16 5.64 30.25
N ASP A 254 -11.23 6.36 30.54
CA ASP A 254 -11.92 7.23 29.58
C ASP A 254 -10.97 8.24 28.90
N VAL A 255 -10.13 8.92 29.69
CA VAL A 255 -9.09 9.84 29.21
C VAL A 255 -8.04 9.16 28.31
N GLY A 256 -7.83 7.86 28.48
CA GLY A 256 -6.97 7.03 27.64
C GLY A 256 -7.66 6.57 26.36
N GLN A 257 -8.91 6.12 26.47
CA GLN A 257 -9.75 5.77 25.32
C GLN A 257 -9.92 6.96 24.37
N GLU A 258 -10.17 8.16 24.89
CA GLU A 258 -10.30 9.39 24.09
C GLU A 258 -8.99 9.81 23.41
N LYS A 259 -7.82 9.52 24.00
CA LYS A 259 -6.53 9.74 23.32
C LYS A 259 -6.33 8.80 22.13
N VAL A 260 -6.76 7.54 22.28
CA VAL A 260 -6.76 6.58 21.17
C VAL A 260 -7.76 6.99 20.09
N TRP A 261 -8.99 7.34 20.49
CA TRP A 261 -10.02 7.83 19.56
C TRP A 261 -9.51 9.01 18.75
N LYS A 262 -8.98 10.03 19.44
CA LYS A 262 -8.41 11.21 18.81
C LYS A 262 -7.28 10.88 17.82
N GLN A 263 -6.31 10.04 18.18
CA GLN A 263 -5.26 9.67 17.23
C GLN A 263 -5.81 8.86 16.05
N VAL A 264 -6.83 8.00 16.26
CA VAL A 264 -7.44 7.22 15.18
C VAL A 264 -8.18 8.12 14.19
N THR A 265 -8.99 9.07 14.67
CA THR A 265 -9.73 9.99 13.80
C THR A 265 -8.82 11.02 13.12
N GLU A 266 -7.90 11.67 13.86
CA GLU A 266 -6.94 12.63 13.28
C GLU A 266 -5.98 11.98 12.27
N ALA A 267 -5.63 10.70 12.45
CA ALA A 267 -4.85 9.97 11.45
C ALA A 267 -5.66 9.71 10.19
N LEU A 268 -6.86 9.13 10.32
CA LEU A 268 -7.66 8.68 9.17
C LEU A 268 -8.26 9.85 8.38
N ASP A 269 -8.74 10.91 9.03
CA ASP A 269 -9.22 12.12 8.34
C ASP A 269 -8.07 12.87 7.63
N ALA A 270 -6.83 12.73 8.09
CA ALA A 270 -5.64 13.23 7.40
C ALA A 270 -5.02 12.21 6.42
N GLY A 271 -5.71 11.10 6.11
CA GLY A 271 -5.27 10.07 5.18
C GLY A 271 -3.99 9.34 5.60
N LYS A 272 -3.68 9.25 6.90
CA LYS A 272 -2.40 8.72 7.39
C LYS A 272 -2.47 7.21 7.64
N PRO A 273 -1.50 6.41 7.15
CA PRO A 273 -1.38 4.99 7.45
C PRO A 273 -1.35 4.72 8.96
N LEU A 274 -2.30 3.91 9.43
CA LEU A 274 -2.58 3.64 10.84
C LEU A 274 -2.66 2.13 11.08
N VAL A 275 -1.88 1.62 12.05
CA VAL A 275 -1.93 0.22 12.49
C VAL A 275 -2.23 0.14 13.98
N ALA A 276 -2.86 -0.97 14.40
CA ALA A 276 -3.01 -1.37 15.79
C ALA A 276 -2.17 -2.63 16.05
N SER A 277 -1.81 -2.87 17.31
CA SER A 277 -1.03 -4.05 17.68
C SER A 277 -1.46 -4.61 19.03
N THR A 278 -1.46 -5.94 19.15
CA THR A 278 -1.64 -6.65 20.42
C THR A 278 -0.35 -6.74 21.23
N GLY A 279 0.79 -6.35 20.64
CA GLY A 279 2.15 -6.59 21.15
C GLY A 279 2.84 -7.77 20.49
N SER A 280 2.10 -8.82 20.09
CA SER A 280 2.60 -9.99 19.36
C SER A 280 2.14 -10.07 17.90
N HIS A 281 1.03 -9.39 17.57
CA HIS A 281 0.49 -9.27 16.20
C HIS A 281 0.27 -7.78 15.87
N VAL A 282 0.23 -7.46 14.58
CA VAL A 282 0.00 -6.11 14.05
C VAL A 282 -1.02 -6.21 12.93
N ILE A 283 -2.00 -5.31 12.94
CA ILE A 283 -3.17 -5.33 12.06
C ILE A 283 -3.54 -3.91 11.62
N THR A 284 -4.22 -3.81 10.48
CA THR A 284 -4.55 -2.53 9.82
C THR A 284 -5.73 -1.84 10.50
N VAL A 285 -5.68 -0.53 10.72
CA VAL A 285 -6.89 0.24 11.06
C VAL A 285 -7.41 0.90 9.79
N LEU A 286 -8.64 0.55 9.37
CA LEU A 286 -9.19 0.99 8.08
C LEU A 286 -10.00 2.28 8.19
N ARG A 287 -10.91 2.33 9.16
CA ARG A 287 -11.99 3.33 9.26
C ARG A 287 -12.53 3.39 10.69
N TYR A 288 -13.31 4.44 10.98
CA TYR A 288 -14.04 4.60 12.24
C TYR A 288 -15.50 5.00 11.96
N SER A 289 -16.35 4.92 12.99
CA SER A 289 -17.74 5.38 12.93
C SER A 289 -18.18 5.89 14.32
N GLU A 290 -19.09 6.85 14.37
CA GLU A 290 -19.75 7.26 15.62
C GLU A 290 -21.22 6.81 15.69
N ALA A 291 -21.73 6.15 14.64
CA ALA A 291 -23.10 5.63 14.58
C ALA A 291 -23.33 4.53 15.62
N GLY A 292 -24.22 4.81 16.57
CA GLY A 292 -24.45 3.94 17.72
C GLY A 292 -23.20 3.75 18.58
N GLY A 293 -22.35 4.77 18.70
CA GLY A 293 -21.14 4.76 19.54
C GLY A 293 -19.82 4.78 18.75
N LYS A 294 -18.74 5.18 19.43
CA LYS A 294 -17.38 5.27 18.88
C LYS A 294 -16.85 3.87 18.55
N LYS A 295 -16.72 3.58 17.25
CA LYS A 295 -16.32 2.29 16.69
C LYS A 295 -15.11 2.42 15.79
N ILE A 296 -14.24 1.43 15.83
CA ILE A 296 -13.03 1.33 15.01
C ILE A 296 -13.10 0.01 14.24
N THR A 297 -13.03 0.08 12.91
CA THR A 297 -12.92 -1.11 12.06
C THR A 297 -11.47 -1.33 11.66
N VAL A 298 -11.03 -2.57 11.82
CA VAL A 298 -9.68 -3.03 11.53
C VAL A 298 -9.71 -4.20 10.55
N ARG A 299 -8.59 -4.47 9.89
CA ARG A 299 -8.35 -5.68 9.07
C ARG A 299 -7.15 -6.45 9.57
N ASP A 300 -7.34 -7.73 9.84
CA ASP A 300 -6.27 -8.70 10.09
C ASP A 300 -5.85 -9.36 8.76
N GLN A 301 -4.72 -8.93 8.22
CA GLN A 301 -4.16 -9.46 6.97
C GLN A 301 -3.69 -10.93 7.04
N ALA A 302 -3.63 -11.53 8.23
CA ALA A 302 -3.27 -12.94 8.43
C ALA A 302 -4.50 -13.86 8.68
N ALA A 303 -5.68 -13.28 8.89
CA ALA A 303 -6.93 -14.05 8.96
C ALA A 303 -7.33 -14.63 7.60
N THR A 304 -7.00 -13.91 6.52
CA THR A 304 -7.45 -14.17 5.14
C THR A 304 -6.64 -15.28 4.46
N LYS A 305 -6.61 -16.49 5.05
CA LYS A 305 -5.73 -17.62 4.68
C LYS A 305 -5.75 -18.04 3.20
N ASP A 306 -6.86 -17.79 2.51
CA ASP A 306 -7.09 -18.03 1.09
C ASP A 306 -7.53 -16.74 0.33
N GLY A 307 -7.52 -15.59 1.01
CA GLY A 307 -8.00 -14.31 0.50
C GLY A 307 -9.52 -14.17 0.33
N THR A 308 -10.34 -15.15 0.75
CA THR A 308 -11.81 -15.11 0.54
C THR A 308 -12.54 -14.28 1.60
N GLU A 309 -12.05 -14.29 2.84
CA GLU A 309 -12.54 -13.39 3.91
C GLU A 309 -11.86 -12.02 3.80
N SER A 310 -12.58 -10.94 4.15
CA SER A 310 -11.99 -9.59 4.19
C SER A 310 -10.96 -9.41 5.30
N GLY A 311 -11.04 -10.22 6.35
CA GLY A 311 -10.28 -10.06 7.60
C GLY A 311 -10.78 -8.89 8.46
N GLU A 312 -11.92 -8.26 8.12
CA GLU A 312 -12.44 -7.11 8.85
C GLU A 312 -13.08 -7.48 10.20
N THR A 313 -12.90 -6.63 11.20
CA THR A 313 -13.65 -6.67 12.47
C THR A 313 -13.87 -5.24 12.98
N THR A 314 -15.08 -4.95 13.43
CA THR A 314 -15.41 -3.66 14.06
C THR A 314 -15.50 -3.85 15.57
N TYR A 315 -14.82 -2.97 16.32
CA TYR A 315 -14.83 -2.92 17.77
C TYR A 315 -15.39 -1.59 18.26
N ASP A 316 -16.24 -1.60 19.29
CA ASP A 316 -16.48 -0.40 20.10
C ASP A 316 -15.19 0.03 20.80
N LEU A 317 -15.01 1.33 21.05
CA LEU A 317 -13.75 1.92 21.54
C LEU A 317 -13.20 1.26 22.81
N ALA A 318 -14.07 0.83 23.73
CA ALA A 318 -13.67 0.14 24.96
C ALA A 318 -13.12 -1.27 24.66
N ALA A 319 -13.78 -2.03 23.78
CA ALA A 319 -13.34 -3.34 23.34
C ALA A 319 -12.02 -3.26 22.54
N PHE A 320 -11.87 -2.23 21.70
CA PHE A 320 -10.61 -1.93 21.00
C PHE A 320 -9.46 -1.67 21.98
N ASN A 321 -9.68 -0.81 22.99
CA ASN A 321 -8.67 -0.50 24.00
C ASN A 321 -8.32 -1.67 24.92
N ALA A 322 -9.24 -2.62 25.11
CA ALA A 322 -8.98 -3.86 25.84
C ALA A 322 -8.25 -4.93 24.98
N LYS A 323 -8.41 -4.89 23.65
CA LYS A 323 -7.87 -5.88 22.70
C LYS A 323 -6.45 -5.55 22.23
N PHE A 324 -6.15 -4.28 21.99
CA PHE A 324 -4.86 -3.80 21.49
C PHE A 324 -4.05 -3.12 22.59
N THR A 325 -2.73 -3.04 22.44
CA THR A 325 -1.78 -2.41 23.39
C THR A 325 -1.27 -1.05 22.89
N TYR A 326 -1.32 -0.80 21.58
CA TYR A 326 -1.07 0.53 21.00
C TYR A 326 -1.63 0.66 19.58
N VAL A 327 -1.80 1.91 19.15
CA VAL A 327 -1.88 2.31 17.74
C VAL A 327 -0.61 3.07 17.34
N ARG A 328 -0.21 2.97 16.07
CA ARG A 328 0.87 3.78 15.47
C ARG A 328 0.40 4.38 14.15
N THR A 329 0.66 5.67 13.95
CA THR A 329 0.37 6.38 12.69
C THR A 329 1.64 6.98 12.07
N ALA A 330 1.62 7.17 10.76
CA ALA A 330 2.76 7.64 9.99
C ALA A 330 2.88 9.17 10.05
N LYS A 331 4.11 9.67 10.24
CA LYS A 331 4.43 11.08 10.06
C LYS A 331 4.81 11.38 8.59
N VAL A 332 3.91 11.02 7.67
CA VAL A 332 4.10 11.20 6.22
C VAL A 332 4.50 12.63 5.83
N ASP A 333 3.97 13.64 6.52
CA ASP A 333 4.21 15.04 6.21
C ASP A 333 5.65 15.50 6.49
N GLU A 334 6.38 14.85 7.42
CA GLU A 334 7.73 15.28 7.83
C GLU A 334 8.84 14.80 6.88
N VAL A 335 8.66 13.66 6.20
CA VAL A 335 9.75 12.99 5.47
C VAL A 335 9.32 12.48 4.09
N ALA A 336 8.10 11.95 3.95
CA ALA A 336 7.66 11.29 2.72
C ALA A 336 7.36 12.23 1.54
N ARG A 337 7.43 13.56 1.74
CA ARG A 337 7.32 14.59 0.69
C ARG A 337 8.62 15.36 0.39
N HIS A 338 9.64 15.24 1.25
CA HIS A 338 10.87 16.06 1.15
C HIS A 338 12.02 15.38 0.38
N SER A 339 11.90 14.09 0.10
CA SER A 339 12.79 13.33 -0.78
C SER A 339 11.95 12.29 -1.52
N GLU A 340 12.08 12.21 -2.85
CA GLU A 340 11.52 11.08 -3.61
C GLU A 340 10.28 11.41 -4.47
N GLY A 341 10.39 12.19 -5.55
CA GLY A 341 9.26 12.43 -6.46
C GLY A 341 9.69 12.66 -7.91
N ILE A 342 8.91 12.18 -8.89
CA ILE A 342 8.83 12.80 -10.22
C ILE A 342 10.08 12.53 -11.12
N HIS A 343 10.06 11.60 -12.07
CA HIS A 343 11.24 11.31 -12.92
C HIS A 343 11.08 11.70 -14.39
N LEU A 344 10.58 12.93 -14.61
CA LEU A 344 10.68 13.57 -15.93
C LEU A 344 12.09 14.10 -16.23
N ALA A 345 12.98 14.15 -15.24
CA ALA A 345 14.38 14.51 -15.45
C ALA A 345 15.08 13.58 -16.48
N GLY A 346 16.00 14.16 -17.26
CA GLY A 346 16.61 13.54 -18.44
C GLY A 346 16.15 14.19 -19.75
N ASP A 347 16.54 13.60 -20.87
CA ASP A 347 16.35 14.16 -22.21
C ASP A 347 15.17 13.55 -22.97
N TRP A 348 14.52 14.39 -23.75
CA TRP A 348 13.30 14.10 -24.50
C TRP A 348 13.44 14.61 -25.94
N ASP A 349 13.02 13.81 -26.92
CA ASP A 349 12.74 14.30 -28.26
C ASP A 349 11.27 14.77 -28.31
N THR A 350 11.06 16.05 -28.62
CA THR A 350 9.72 16.66 -28.70
C THR A 350 9.46 17.23 -30.08
N ASN A 351 8.19 17.46 -30.41
CA ASN A 351 7.80 18.06 -31.69
C ASN A 351 8.24 19.52 -31.88
N TYR A 352 8.79 20.18 -30.85
CA TYR A 352 9.43 21.50 -30.95
C TYR A 352 10.97 21.44 -30.88
N GLY A 353 11.57 20.26 -30.68
CA GLY A 353 13.02 20.09 -30.51
C GLY A 353 13.39 19.25 -29.30
N PRO A 354 14.69 19.12 -28.97
CA PRO A 354 15.13 18.41 -27.78
C PRO A 354 14.77 19.20 -26.51
N LEU A 355 14.18 18.54 -25.51
CA LEU A 355 13.90 19.08 -24.19
C LEU A 355 14.75 18.33 -23.15
N SER A 356 15.54 19.05 -22.35
CA SER A 356 16.28 18.49 -21.22
C SER A 356 15.68 18.99 -19.92
N LEU A 357 15.36 18.08 -18.99
CA LEU A 357 14.76 18.39 -17.69
C LEU A 357 15.71 18.01 -16.55
N VAL A 358 15.83 18.91 -15.57
CA VAL A 358 16.68 18.75 -14.37
C VAL A 358 15.83 19.01 -13.14
N SER A 359 15.78 18.04 -12.22
CA SER A 359 15.09 18.22 -10.94
C SER A 359 15.81 19.27 -10.07
N GLN A 360 15.02 20.13 -9.44
CA GLN A 360 15.44 21.04 -8.36
C GLN A 360 14.89 20.58 -7.00
N SER A 361 13.75 19.88 -7.00
CA SER A 361 13.19 19.18 -5.84
C SER A 361 12.22 18.08 -6.31
N ALA A 362 11.70 17.29 -5.37
CA ALA A 362 10.81 16.14 -5.63
C ALA A 362 9.60 16.42 -6.54
N ASN A 363 9.13 17.66 -6.65
CA ASN A 363 8.07 18.02 -7.60
C ASN A 363 8.38 19.29 -8.40
N LYS A 364 9.63 19.77 -8.41
CA LYS A 364 10.06 20.96 -9.15
C LYS A 364 11.19 20.63 -10.10
N PHE A 365 11.05 21.02 -11.36
CA PHE A 365 12.09 20.92 -12.38
C PHE A 365 12.45 22.31 -12.91
N ILE A 366 13.60 22.38 -13.53
CA ILE A 366 13.96 23.37 -14.55
C ILE A 366 14.33 22.62 -15.82
N GLY A 367 14.46 23.31 -16.95
CA GLY A 367 14.92 22.68 -18.17
C GLY A 367 15.34 23.66 -19.25
N THR A 368 15.83 23.11 -20.35
CA THR A 368 16.09 23.83 -21.60
C THR A 368 15.42 23.09 -22.75
N TYR A 369 14.89 23.84 -23.72
CA TYR A 369 14.36 23.29 -24.96
C TYR A 369 15.07 23.95 -26.14
N GLY A 370 15.47 23.13 -27.11
CA GLY A 370 16.03 23.58 -28.39
C GLY A 370 14.97 23.65 -29.48
N GLY A 371 15.42 23.69 -30.74
CA GLY A 371 14.57 23.84 -31.92
C GLY A 371 14.73 25.22 -32.57
N ASP A 372 13.76 25.60 -33.40
CA ASP A 372 13.77 26.88 -34.13
C ASP A 372 13.50 28.10 -33.22
N SER A 373 13.02 27.87 -32.00
CA SER A 373 12.78 28.87 -30.96
C SER A 373 13.24 28.32 -29.61
N PRO A 374 14.56 28.37 -29.30
CA PRO A 374 15.09 27.80 -28.07
C PRO A 374 14.75 28.64 -26.83
N GLY A 375 14.85 27.99 -25.68
CA GLY A 375 14.71 28.66 -24.40
C GLY A 375 14.82 27.73 -23.20
N LYS A 376 14.21 28.15 -22.09
CA LYS A 376 14.27 27.50 -20.79
C LYS A 376 12.92 27.35 -20.12
N LEU A 377 12.79 26.35 -19.28
CA LEU A 377 11.69 26.20 -18.34
C LEU A 377 12.19 26.68 -16.96
N PRO A 378 12.00 27.96 -16.58
CA PRO A 378 12.55 28.52 -15.34
C PRO A 378 11.94 27.89 -14.07
N TYR A 379 10.77 27.29 -14.20
CA TYR A 379 10.21 26.32 -13.25
C TYR A 379 9.11 25.51 -13.92
N ALA A 380 9.08 24.22 -13.57
CA ALA A 380 7.96 23.32 -13.81
C ALA A 380 7.63 22.59 -12.51
N PHE A 381 6.35 22.28 -12.32
CA PHE A 381 5.81 21.58 -11.16
C PHE A 381 5.01 20.36 -11.61
N GLU A 382 5.15 19.24 -10.90
CA GLU A 382 4.51 17.97 -11.29
C GLU A 382 3.61 17.42 -10.18
N GLY A 383 2.54 16.73 -10.58
CA GLY A 383 1.58 16.15 -9.64
C GLY A 383 0.66 15.12 -10.30
N GLY A 384 0.76 13.87 -9.87
CA GLY A 384 0.09 12.75 -10.54
C GLY A 384 0.75 12.49 -11.89
N ASP A 385 -0.07 12.31 -12.93
CA ASP A 385 0.41 12.10 -14.30
C ASP A 385 0.36 13.40 -15.15
N SER A 386 0.63 14.57 -14.53
CA SER A 386 0.75 15.86 -15.23
C SER A 386 1.91 16.72 -14.70
N MET A 387 2.62 17.41 -15.60
CA MET A 387 3.55 18.51 -15.31
C MET A 387 2.99 19.83 -15.86
N VAL A 388 3.03 20.90 -15.07
CA VAL A 388 2.64 22.26 -15.46
C VAL A 388 3.78 23.24 -15.15
N GLY A 389 3.98 24.27 -15.96
CA GLY A 389 5.08 25.20 -15.70
C GLY A 389 5.05 26.43 -16.58
N LYS A 390 6.12 27.24 -16.47
CA LYS A 390 6.41 28.28 -17.45
C LYS A 390 7.49 27.85 -18.41
N TRP A 391 7.38 28.35 -19.64
CA TRP A 391 8.48 28.45 -20.59
C TRP A 391 8.87 29.92 -20.74
N GLN A 392 10.14 30.16 -21.07
CA GLN A 392 10.66 31.46 -21.49
C GLN A 392 11.63 31.24 -22.64
N GLY A 393 11.39 31.89 -23.78
CA GLY A 393 12.29 31.89 -24.95
C GLY A 393 13.56 32.70 -24.69
N ASP A 394 14.61 32.44 -25.47
CA ASP A 394 15.83 33.25 -25.44
C ASP A 394 15.66 34.64 -26.09
N ASP A 395 14.56 34.84 -26.83
CA ASP A 395 14.07 36.14 -27.31
C ASP A 395 13.40 36.99 -26.20
N GLY A 396 13.05 36.37 -25.07
CA GLY A 396 12.43 36.99 -23.91
C GLY A 396 10.90 36.80 -23.82
N ASP A 397 10.25 36.18 -24.81
CA ASP A 397 8.82 35.85 -24.72
C ASP A 397 8.59 34.75 -23.65
N GLU A 398 7.43 34.76 -22.99
CA GLU A 398 7.09 33.77 -21.95
C GLU A 398 5.61 33.39 -21.93
N GLY A 399 5.34 32.24 -21.33
CA GLY A 399 4.00 31.71 -21.17
C GLY A 399 3.97 30.41 -20.36
N ASN A 400 2.83 29.71 -20.44
CA ASN A 400 2.56 28.52 -19.65
C ASN A 400 2.64 27.25 -20.52
N PHE A 401 2.79 26.10 -19.88
CA PHE A 401 2.58 24.79 -20.50
C PHE A 401 1.94 23.79 -19.54
N LYS A 402 1.29 22.76 -20.10
CA LYS A 402 0.80 21.56 -19.40
C LYS A 402 1.11 20.33 -20.22
N PHE A 403 1.86 19.37 -19.65
CA PHE A 403 2.15 18.07 -20.23
C PHE A 403 1.46 16.97 -19.42
N ASP A 404 0.69 16.10 -20.07
CA ASP A 404 0.11 14.91 -19.47
C ASP A 404 0.96 13.68 -19.80
N ILE A 405 1.37 12.95 -18.78
CA ILE A 405 2.44 11.95 -18.84
C ILE A 405 1.86 10.59 -19.24
N ALA A 406 2.51 9.95 -20.20
CA ALA A 406 2.01 8.77 -20.91
C ALA A 406 3.08 7.67 -21.03
N ASP A 407 2.67 6.51 -21.55
CA ASP A 407 3.52 5.34 -21.82
C ASP A 407 4.51 5.01 -20.68
N LYS A 408 3.97 4.82 -19.46
CA LYS A 408 4.76 4.53 -18.25
C LYS A 408 5.92 5.53 -18.00
N ARG A 409 5.66 6.82 -18.27
CA ARG A 409 6.62 7.95 -18.20
C ARG A 409 7.74 7.91 -19.24
N LYS A 410 7.48 7.30 -20.40
CA LYS A 410 8.33 7.36 -21.61
C LYS A 410 7.81 8.32 -22.66
N ALA A 411 6.60 8.86 -22.50
CA ALA A 411 6.04 9.89 -23.36
C ALA A 411 5.30 10.96 -22.55
N PHE A 412 5.02 12.09 -23.17
CA PHE A 412 4.01 13.04 -22.72
C PHE A 412 3.24 13.63 -23.90
N ASN A 413 1.98 13.99 -23.67
CA ASN A 413 1.15 14.74 -24.60
C ASN A 413 0.64 15.98 -23.87
N GLY A 414 0.82 17.17 -24.43
CA GLY A 414 0.54 18.41 -23.73
C GLY A 414 0.23 19.57 -24.65
N THR A 415 0.12 20.75 -24.05
CA THR A 415 -0.05 22.03 -24.74
C THR A 415 0.83 23.11 -24.12
N TRP A 416 1.05 24.19 -24.87
CA TRP A 416 1.61 25.43 -24.36
C TRP A 416 0.82 26.63 -24.86
N GLY A 417 0.98 27.76 -24.19
CA GLY A 417 0.43 29.02 -24.64
C GLY A 417 1.22 30.24 -24.15
N SER A 418 0.88 31.40 -24.69
CA SER A 418 1.52 32.69 -24.43
C SER A 418 0.74 33.51 -23.40
N LYS A 419 1.41 34.43 -22.69
CA LYS A 419 0.75 35.54 -21.95
C LYS A 419 -0.32 35.12 -20.93
N GLY A 420 -0.21 33.90 -20.37
CA GLY A 420 -1.14 33.32 -19.40
C GLY A 420 -2.20 32.39 -19.99
N SER A 421 -2.17 32.10 -21.30
CA SER A 421 -2.85 30.97 -21.92
C SER A 421 -2.03 29.68 -21.72
N ASP A 422 -2.71 28.55 -21.53
CA ASP A 422 -2.08 27.24 -21.36
C ASP A 422 -2.03 26.41 -22.66
N SER A 423 -2.65 26.89 -23.75
CA SER A 423 -2.88 26.08 -24.96
C SER A 423 -2.95 26.79 -26.32
N ASP A 424 -2.82 28.11 -26.39
CA ASP A 424 -2.93 28.84 -27.68
C ASP A 424 -1.72 28.69 -28.63
N GLY A 425 -0.58 28.20 -28.13
CA GLY A 425 0.58 27.80 -28.92
C GLY A 425 0.48 26.39 -29.52
N GLY A 426 -0.53 25.61 -29.12
CA GLY A 426 -0.81 24.28 -29.64
C GLY A 426 -0.18 23.14 -28.85
N ALA A 427 -0.11 21.96 -29.48
CA ALA A 427 0.25 20.71 -28.81
C ALA A 427 1.77 20.48 -28.73
N TRP A 428 2.27 20.27 -27.51
CA TRP A 428 3.66 19.86 -27.23
C TRP A 428 3.66 18.39 -26.80
N THR A 429 4.22 17.52 -27.63
CA THR A 429 4.36 16.08 -27.37
C THR A 429 5.83 15.70 -27.32
N GLY A 430 6.18 14.79 -26.40
CA GLY A 430 7.55 14.35 -26.20
C GLY A 430 7.67 12.85 -25.97
N LYS A 431 8.82 12.28 -26.33
CA LYS A 431 9.24 10.92 -25.98
C LYS A 431 10.62 10.96 -25.35
N ARG A 432 10.83 10.14 -24.32
CA ARG A 432 12.10 10.03 -23.61
C ARG A 432 13.12 9.30 -24.48
N LYS A 433 14.39 9.71 -24.38
CA LYS A 433 15.52 9.03 -25.03
C LYS A 433 15.88 7.70 -24.35
#